data_AF-A0A2N7ASG9-F1
#
_entry.id   AF-A0A2N7ASG9-F1
#
_cell.length_a   1.000
_cell.length_b   1.000
_cell.length_c   1.000
_cell.angle_alpha   90.00
_cell.angle_beta   90.00
_cell.angle_gamma   90.00
#
_symmetry.space_group_name_H-M   'P 1'
#
loop_
_entity.id
_entity.type
_entity.pdbx_description
1 polymer ?
#
loop_
_entity_poly.entity_id
_entity_poly.type
_entity_poly.pdbx_seq_one_letter_code
_entity_poly.pdbx_strand_id
1 'polypeptide(L)'
;MYFSPTFLQNSLYIVAAILIIFMIAVIVYKLKHNIKIWDRSLTLAIIVLINTLYSILGGFIDLPYELSSVVTGGLSLVAFGYIVVIIWDLHKQRKTINNK
;
A
#
# COMPACT_ATOMS: atom_id res chain seq x y z
N MET A 1 3.13 -26.22 -0.45
CA MET A 1 1.93 -26.26 -1.31
C MET A 1 1.77 -24.90 -1.95
N TYR A 2 1.74 -24.82 -3.28
CA TYR A 2 1.36 -23.59 -3.97
C TYR A 2 -0.17 -23.49 -3.95
N PHE A 3 -0.68 -22.32 -3.57
CA PHE A 3 -2.11 -22.02 -3.67
C PHE A 3 -2.54 -22.09 -5.14
N SER A 4 -3.80 -22.45 -5.41
CA SER A 4 -4.29 -22.43 -6.78
C SER A 4 -4.27 -20.99 -7.33
N PRO A 5 -4.02 -20.79 -8.64
CA PRO A 5 -4.05 -19.47 -9.26
C PRO A 5 -5.39 -18.75 -9.00
N THR A 6 -6.49 -19.49 -9.01
CA THR A 6 -7.83 -18.99 -8.72
C THR A 6 -7.98 -18.50 -7.27
N PHE A 7 -7.38 -19.20 -6.31
CA PHE A 7 -7.40 -18.79 -4.91
C PHE A 7 -6.57 -17.52 -4.68
N LEU A 8 -5.40 -17.44 -5.31
CA LEU A 8 -4.53 -16.25 -5.28
C LEU A 8 -5.25 -15.01 -5.84
N GLN A 9 -5.90 -15.15 -6.99
CA GLN A 9 -6.59 -14.04 -7.63
C GLN A 9 -7.83 -13.61 -6.84
N ASN A 10 -8.60 -14.55 -6.30
CA ASN A 10 -9.74 -14.23 -5.44
C ASN A 10 -9.32 -13.51 -4.15
N SER A 11 -8.20 -13.93 -3.55
CA SER A 11 -7.62 -13.28 -2.38
C SER A 11 -7.20 -11.84 -2.70
N LEU A 12 -6.57 -11.61 -3.85
CA LEU A 12 -6.18 -10.27 -4.30
C LEU A 12 -7.39 -9.34 -4.48
N TYR A 13 -8.52 -9.84 -5.00
CA TYR A 13 -9.75 -9.04 -5.10
C TYR A 13 -10.27 -8.61 -3.73
N ILE A 14 -10.30 -9.53 -2.76
CA ILE A 14 -10.75 -9.24 -1.39
C ILE A 14 -9.83 -8.20 -0.76
N VAL A 15 -8.51 -8.38 -0.88
CA VAL A 15 -7.53 -7.42 -0.35
C VAL A 15 -7.71 -6.04 -0.98
N ALA A 16 -7.88 -5.96 -2.31
CA ALA A 16 -8.12 -4.70 -3.00
C ALA A 16 -9.40 -4.02 -2.51
N ALA A 17 -10.50 -4.76 -2.36
CA ALA A 17 -11.77 -4.23 -1.87
C ALA A 17 -11.64 -3.64 -0.46
N ILE A 18 -11.00 -4.37 0.46
CA ILE A 18 -10.75 -3.91 1.84
C ILE A 18 -9.89 -2.64 1.83
N LEU A 19 -8.82 -2.62 1.02
CA LEU A 19 -7.90 -1.49 0.94
C LEU A 19 -8.62 -0.22 0.44
N ILE A 20 -9.46 -0.35 -0.59
CA ILE A 20 -10.26 0.76 -1.12
C ILE A 20 -11.22 1.30 -0.06
N ILE A 21 -11.98 0.43 0.61
CA ILE A 21 -12.92 0.83 1.66
C ILE A 21 -12.18 1.56 2.78
N PHE A 22 -11.04 1.02 3.22
CA PHE A 22 -10.21 1.63 4.25
C PHE A 22 -9.69 3.01 3.84
N MET A 23 -9.18 3.16 2.62
CA MET A 23 -8.73 4.45 2.10
C MET A 23 -9.85 5.48 2.05
N ILE A 24 -11.04 5.10 1.57
CA ILE A 24 -12.21 6.00 1.54
C ILE A 24 -12.55 6.46 2.96
N ALA A 25 -12.62 5.54 3.92
CA ALA A 25 -12.91 5.88 5.31
C ALA A 25 -11.88 6.87 5.90
N VAL A 26 -10.59 6.64 5.64
CA VAL A 26 -9.50 7.54 6.09
C VAL A 26 -9.61 8.92 5.42
N ILE A 27 -9.91 8.97 4.13
CA ILE A 27 -10.08 10.24 3.41
C ILE A 27 -11.27 11.02 3.97
N VAL A 28 -12.42 10.36 4.16
CA VAL A 28 -13.63 10.98 4.75
C VAL A 28 -13.34 11.50 6.16
N TYR A 29 -12.62 10.73 6.98
CA TYR A 29 -12.21 11.16 8.31
C TYR A 29 -11.33 12.42 8.25
N LYS A 30 -10.31 12.43 7.38
CA LYS A 30 -9.41 13.58 7.22
C LYS A 30 -10.13 14.82 6.72
N LEU A 31 -11.05 14.66 5.76
CA LEU A 31 -11.90 15.74 5.27
C LEU A 31 -12.76 16.34 6.38
N LYS A 32 -13.42 15.50 7.18
CA LYS A 32 -14.27 15.94 8.29
C LYS A 32 -13.50 16.72 9.36
N HIS A 33 -12.25 16.33 9.62
CA HIS A 33 -11.41 16.97 10.63
C HIS A 33 -10.48 18.05 10.07
N ASN A 34 -10.62 18.42 8.79
CA ASN A 34 -9.79 19.42 8.12
C ASN A 34 -8.28 19.13 8.21
N ILE A 35 -7.94 17.83 8.20
CA ILE A 35 -6.57 17.33 8.24
C ILE A 35 -6.07 17.21 6.80
N LYS A 36 -4.77 17.45 6.58
CA LYS A 36 -4.14 17.27 5.28
C LYS A 36 -4.41 15.85 4.74
N ILE A 37 -5.13 15.79 3.61
CA ILE A 37 -5.52 14.53 2.95
C ILE A 37 -4.27 13.78 2.49
N TRP A 38 -3.37 14.50 1.81
CA TRP A 38 -2.15 13.95 1.23
C TRP A 38 -1.00 13.92 2.25
N ASP A 39 -0.76 12.74 2.82
CA ASP A 39 0.35 12.46 3.70
C ASP A 39 1.10 11.19 3.26
N ARG A 40 2.22 10.91 3.95
CA ARG A 40 3.04 9.74 3.67
C ARG A 40 2.27 8.42 3.81
N SER A 41 1.30 8.36 4.72
CA SER A 41 0.48 7.16 4.94
C SER A 41 -0.49 6.91 3.77
N LEU A 42 -1.15 7.96 3.25
CA LEU A 42 -2.00 7.85 2.08
C LEU A 42 -1.17 7.51 0.82
N THR A 43 0.02 8.10 0.67
CA THR A 43 0.91 7.74 -0.44
C THR A 43 1.31 6.26 -0.40
N LEU A 44 1.66 5.74 0.79
CA LEU A 44 1.95 4.31 0.97
C LEU A 44 0.75 3.43 0.58
N ALA A 45 -0.44 3.78 1.05
CA ALA A 45 -1.67 3.04 0.73
C ALA A 45 -1.96 3.04 -0.79
N ILE A 46 -1.73 4.16 -1.48
CA ILE A 46 -1.87 4.26 -2.94
C ILE A 46 -0.86 3.35 -3.65
N ILE A 47 0.41 3.34 -3.22
CA ILE A 47 1.45 2.47 -3.82
C ILE A 47 1.04 1.00 -3.69
N VAL A 48 0.56 0.59 -2.52
CA VAL A 48 0.08 -0.78 -2.27
C VAL A 48 -1.14 -1.09 -3.12
N LEU A 49 -2.08 -0.15 -3.27
CA LEU A 49 -3.25 -0.33 -4.13
C LEU A 49 -2.85 -0.53 -5.59
N ILE A 50 -1.96 0.31 -6.12
CA ILE A 50 -1.47 0.19 -7.50
C ILE A 50 -0.77 -1.16 -7.71
N ASN A 51 0.06 -1.60 -6.78
CA ASN A 51 0.72 -2.91 -6.87
C ASN A 51 -0.28 -4.07 -6.84
N THR A 52 -1.33 -3.96 -6.02
CA THR A 52 -2.40 -4.96 -5.93
C THR A 52 -3.20 -5.02 -7.24
N LEU A 53 -3.56 -3.86 -7.81
CA LEU A 53 -4.24 -3.77 -9.10
C LEU A 53 -3.38 -4.31 -10.25
N TYR A 54 -2.08 -4.02 -10.24
CA TYR A 54 -1.14 -4.57 -11.22
C TYR A 54 -1.06 -6.10 -11.13
N SER A 55 -1.01 -6.65 -9.91
CA SER A 55 -1.01 -8.10 -9.68
C SER A 55 -2.31 -8.76 -10.14
N ILE A 56 -3.45 -8.08 -9.95
CA ILE A 56 -4.75 -8.51 -10.48
C ILE A 56 -4.73 -8.54 -12.01
N LEU A 57 -4.18 -7.50 -12.64
CA LEU A 57 -4.09 -7.40 -14.11
C LEU A 57 -3.21 -8.52 -14.71
N GLY A 58 -2.14 -8.89 -14.01
CA GLY A 58 -1.28 -10.05 -14.34
C GLY A 58 -2.00 -11.39 -14.40
N GLY A 59 -3.16 -11.52 -13.75
CA GLY A 59 -3.99 -12.72 -13.86
C GLY A 59 -4.94 -12.72 -15.06
N PHE A 60 -5.04 -11.62 -15.82
CA PHE A 60 -5.86 -11.53 -17.03
C PHE A 60 -5.04 -11.40 -18.32
N ILE A 61 -3.85 -10.82 -18.22
CA ILE A 61 -2.96 -10.56 -19.36
C ILE A 61 -1.59 -11.10 -18.99
N ASP A 62 -0.99 -11.89 -19.89
CA ASP A 62 0.41 -12.31 -19.79
C ASP A 62 1.31 -11.09 -19.97
N LEU A 63 1.58 -10.42 -18.84
CA LEU A 63 2.53 -9.31 -18.78
C LEU A 63 3.96 -9.86 -18.88
N PRO A 64 4.85 -9.19 -19.64
CA PRO A 64 6.25 -9.60 -19.73
C PRO A 64 6.86 -9.71 -18.34
N TYR A 65 7.55 -10.83 -18.06
CA TYR A 65 8.15 -11.07 -16.75
C TYR A 65 9.06 -9.93 -16.29
N GLU A 66 9.84 -9.37 -17.21
CA GLU A 66 10.73 -8.22 -16.94
C GLU A 66 9.95 -6.99 -16.46
N LEU A 67 8.84 -6.66 -17.14
CA LEU A 67 7.98 -5.54 -16.77
C LEU A 67 7.32 -5.77 -15.40
N SER A 68 6.82 -6.98 -15.17
CA SER A 68 6.17 -7.35 -13.90
C SER A 68 7.13 -7.29 -12.73
N SER A 69 8.34 -7.81 -12.90
CA SER A 69 9.40 -7.78 -11.89
C SER A 69 9.83 -6.35 -11.57
N VAL A 70 10.00 -5.49 -12.57
CA VAL A 70 10.36 -4.08 -12.37
C VAL A 70 9.25 -3.31 -11.65
N VAL A 71 7.99 -3.49 -12.04
CA VAL A 71 6.86 -2.77 -11.44
C VAL A 71 6.62 -3.22 -10.01
N THR A 72 6.48 -4.53 -9.76
CA THR A 72 6.21 -5.06 -8.42
C THR A 72 7.42 -4.87 -7.50
N GLY A 73 8.63 -5.12 -7.99
CA GLY A 73 9.86 -4.89 -7.23
C GLY A 73 10.08 -3.40 -6.91
N GLY A 74 9.90 -2.53 -7.90
CA GLY A 74 10.02 -1.08 -7.75
C GLY A 74 8.99 -0.50 -6.78
N LEU A 75 7.71 -0.83 -6.93
CA LEU A 75 6.65 -0.38 -6.01
C LEU A 75 6.89 -0.89 -4.59
N SER A 76 7.37 -2.13 -4.45
CA SER A 76 7.72 -2.71 -3.14
C SER A 76 8.90 -1.98 -2.48
N LEU A 77 9.92 -1.60 -3.26
CA LEU A 77 11.05 -0.81 -2.76
C LEU A 77 10.61 0.59 -2.31
N VAL A 78 9.76 1.26 -3.08
CA VAL A 78 9.20 2.56 -2.70
C VAL A 78 8.36 2.43 -1.42
N ALA A 79 7.50 1.41 -1.33
CA ALA A 79 6.72 1.16 -0.13
C ALA A 79 7.61 0.92 1.09
N PHE A 80 8.67 0.13 0.94
CA PHE A 80 9.66 -0.10 2.00
C PHE A 80 10.33 1.20 2.46
N GLY A 81 10.75 2.05 1.53
CA GLY A 81 11.32 3.37 1.84
C GLY A 81 10.37 4.24 2.67
N TYR A 82 9.09 4.28 2.31
CA TYR A 82 8.08 5.01 3.08
C TYR A 82 7.87 4.43 4.48
N ILE A 83 7.87 3.09 4.63
CA ILE A 83 7.77 2.43 5.94
C ILE A 83 8.95 2.83 6.85
N VAL A 84 10.18 2.79 6.32
CA VAL A 84 11.39 3.19 7.08
C VAL A 84 11.27 4.65 7.54
N VAL A 85 10.84 5.55 6.66
CA VAL A 85 10.64 6.97 7.00
C VAL A 85 9.57 7.14 8.09
N ILE A 86 8.45 6.40 8.01
CA ILE A 86 7.38 6.45 9.03
C ILE A 86 7.89 5.94 10.38
N ILE A 87 8.59 4.81 10.41
CA ILE A 87 9.16 4.24 11.65
C ILE A 87 10.19 5.20 12.26
N TRP A 88 11.04 5.81 11.43
CA TRP A 88 12.02 6.79 11.88
C TRP A 88 11.35 8.01 12.54
N ASP A 89 10.28 8.53 11.93
CA ASP A 89 9.53 9.66 12.48
C ASP A 89 8.85 9.28 13.81
N LEU A 90 8.26 8.07 13.91
CA LEU A 90 7.67 7.56 15.15
C LEU A 90 8.72 7.41 16.26
N HIS A 91 9.91 6.90 15.93
CA HIS A 91 11.01 6.78 16.89
C HIS A 91 11.51 8.15 17.37
N LYS A 92 11.58 9.15 16.47
CA LYS A 92 11.93 10.53 16.82
C LYS A 92 10.88 11.16 17.75
N GLN A 93 9.59 11.01 17.45
CA GLN A 93 8.51 11.53 18.29
C GLN A 93 8.53 10.94 19.69
N ARG A 94 8.80 9.62 19.82
CA ARG A 94 8.89 8.95 21.13
C ARG A 94 10.00 9.51 22.01
N LYS A 95 11.16 9.85 21.43
CA LYS A 95 12.28 10.47 22.17
C LYS A 95 11.94 11.87 22.70
N THR A 96 11.18 12.65 21.94
CA THR A 96 10.78 14.00 22.35
C THR A 96 9.75 13.98 23.48
N ILE A 97 8.86 12.98 23.50
CA ILE A 97 7.84 12.82 24.56
C ILE A 97 8.48 12.32 25.86
N ASN A 98 9.45 11.40 25.80
CA ASN A 98 10.13 10.88 27.00
C ASN A 98 11.15 11.86 27.63
N ASN A 99 11.54 12.92 26.92
CA ASN A 99 12.49 13.94 27.41
C ASN A 99 11.79 15.21 27.93
N LYS A 100 10.46 15.19 28.10
CA LYS A 100 9.69 16.20 28.83
C LYS A 100 9.16 15.60 30.11
#